data_AF-A0A973QU94-F1
#
_entry.id   AF-A0A973QU94-F1
#
_cell.length_a   1.000
_cell.length_b   1.000
_cell.length_c   1.000
_cell.angle_alpha   90.00
_cell.angle_beta   90.00
_cell.angle_gamma   90.00
#
_symmetry.space_group_name_H-M   'P 1'
#
loop_
_entity.id
_entity.type
_entity.pdbx_description
1 polymer ?
#
loop_
_entity_poly.entity_id
_entity_poly.type
_entity_poly.pdbx_seq_one_letter_code
_entity_poly.pdbx_strand_id
1 'polypeptide(L)'
;MGRKVITELAVGPRDENVRDALDEAEGWGAYATELRGVLGAVIEASGADTLEVGELFVGQPLPDELSALRNGLEISPREAVDLAVGMAAGRGPYCRLTSTDQLRIESGWNGFVHLLMTPEMAGRMAGLHGDDVSLEWRTAAPEPAAESPIVDRPADAEFWAAVRTATTELTLLCERWAYGACGYRWFRVTSENSAEVAEAVRPRSLLCVVSDPELRLDADLLDEDFTAFKGPLTPGELTYRSYPGGADSLAEITDDGFTFMLKDSAMENWRAVVPDSD
;
A
#
# COMPACT_ATOMS: atom_id res chain seq x y z
N MET A 1 -27.43 5.05 -6.58
CA MET A 1 -26.53 5.75 -7.51
C MET A 1 -26.22 4.80 -8.65
N GLY A 2 -26.55 5.13 -9.91
CA GLY A 2 -26.34 4.21 -11.03
C GLY A 2 -24.86 3.92 -11.22
N ARG A 3 -24.46 2.64 -11.30
CA ARG A 3 -23.07 2.23 -11.58
C ARG A 3 -22.66 2.87 -12.91
N LYS A 4 -21.76 3.85 -12.89
CA LYS A 4 -21.18 4.40 -14.12
C LYS A 4 -20.42 3.27 -14.80
N VAL A 5 -20.79 2.96 -16.05
CA VAL A 5 -19.97 2.10 -16.92
C VAL A 5 -18.62 2.77 -17.07
N ILE A 6 -17.55 2.01 -16.88
CA ILE A 6 -16.18 2.48 -17.07
C ILE A 6 -15.58 1.79 -18.28
N THR A 7 -14.72 2.51 -18.98
CA THR A 7 -13.92 1.94 -20.07
C THR A 7 -12.53 1.68 -19.53
N GLU A 8 -12.04 0.47 -19.75
CA GLU A 8 -10.69 0.05 -19.40
C GLU A 8 -9.84 0.05 -20.66
N LEU A 9 -8.65 0.64 -20.57
CA LEU A 9 -7.56 0.46 -21.51
C LEU A 9 -6.44 -0.27 -20.80
N ALA A 10 -6.18 -1.52 -21.18
CA ALA A 10 -5.00 -2.25 -20.73
C ALA A 10 -3.83 -1.95 -21.69
N VAL A 11 -2.75 -1.39 -21.14
CA VAL A 11 -1.53 -1.04 -21.86
C VAL A 11 -0.44 -2.00 -21.43
N GLY A 12 0.14 -2.76 -22.35
CA GLY A 12 1.16 -3.76 -22.03
C GLY A 12 2.21 -3.89 -23.13
N PRO A 13 3.30 -4.63 -22.90
CA PRO A 13 4.30 -4.87 -23.93
C PRO A 13 3.73 -5.72 -25.07
N ARG A 14 4.12 -5.48 -26.32
CA ARG A 14 3.80 -6.41 -27.43
C ARG A 14 4.68 -7.65 -27.45
N ASP A 15 5.94 -7.50 -27.10
CA ASP A 15 6.93 -8.57 -27.06
C ASP A 15 6.71 -9.44 -25.82
N GLU A 16 6.59 -10.75 -26.04
CA GLU A 16 6.46 -11.75 -24.99
C GLU A 16 7.70 -11.81 -24.08
N ASN A 17 8.90 -11.61 -24.63
CA ASN A 17 10.12 -11.57 -23.82
C ASN A 17 10.10 -10.40 -22.82
N VAL A 18 9.54 -9.26 -23.22
CA VAL A 18 9.39 -8.10 -22.33
C VAL A 18 8.32 -8.36 -21.27
N ARG A 19 7.27 -9.12 -21.59
CA ARG A 19 6.25 -9.54 -20.60
C ARG A 19 6.82 -10.48 -19.55
N ASP A 20 7.72 -11.38 -19.95
CA ASP A 20 8.27 -12.41 -19.07
C ASP A 20 9.45 -11.89 -18.23
N ALA A 21 10.34 -11.10 -18.83
CA ALA A 21 11.56 -10.62 -18.16
C ALA A 21 11.49 -9.16 -17.69
N LEU A 22 10.39 -8.44 -17.98
CA LEU A 22 10.15 -7.06 -17.53
C LEU A 22 11.35 -6.15 -17.81
N ASP A 23 11.87 -5.48 -16.78
CA ASP A 23 12.96 -4.51 -16.92
C ASP A 23 14.35 -5.11 -17.15
N GLU A 24 14.46 -6.44 -17.09
CA GLU A 24 15.65 -7.18 -17.51
C GLU A 24 15.69 -7.44 -19.03
N ALA A 25 14.56 -7.27 -19.73
CA ALA A 25 14.48 -7.48 -21.17
C ALA A 25 15.14 -6.34 -21.96
N GLU A 26 15.84 -6.67 -23.05
CA GLU A 26 16.47 -5.67 -23.95
C GLU A 26 15.43 -4.67 -24.53
N GLY A 27 14.21 -5.15 -24.80
CA GLY A 27 13.11 -4.35 -25.33
C GLY A 27 12.39 -3.46 -24.30
N TRP A 28 12.71 -3.58 -23.00
CA TRP A 28 12.01 -2.83 -21.95
C TRP A 28 12.09 -1.32 -22.13
N GLY A 29 13.27 -0.80 -22.51
CA GLY A 29 13.48 0.64 -22.66
C GLY A 29 12.55 1.29 -23.69
N ALA A 30 12.28 0.59 -24.79
CA ALA A 30 11.36 1.05 -25.83
C ALA A 30 9.90 1.03 -25.32
N TYR A 31 9.48 -0.10 -24.75
CA TYR A 31 8.17 -0.23 -24.10
C TYR A 31 7.92 0.84 -23.03
N ALA A 32 8.86 1.03 -22.10
CA ALA A 32 8.74 1.99 -21.02
C ALA A 32 8.69 3.45 -21.52
N THR A 33 9.32 3.75 -22.67
CA THR A 33 9.25 5.08 -23.27
C THR A 33 7.86 5.36 -23.85
N GLU A 34 7.29 4.40 -24.58
CA GLU A 34 5.94 4.52 -25.11
C GLU A 34 4.87 4.50 -23.99
N LEU A 35 5.03 3.65 -22.98
CA LEU A 35 4.14 3.61 -21.82
C LEU A 35 4.08 4.98 -21.12
N ARG A 36 5.23 5.65 -20.93
CA ARG A 36 5.27 7.03 -20.40
C ARG A 36 4.48 8.01 -21.27
N GLY A 37 4.59 7.89 -22.58
CA GLY A 37 3.84 8.73 -23.53
C GLY A 37 2.33 8.52 -23.41
N VAL A 38 1.89 7.25 -23.34
CA VAL A 38 0.47 6.90 -23.14
C VAL A 38 -0.04 7.43 -21.80
N LEU A 39 0.66 7.13 -20.70
CA LEU A 39 0.28 7.58 -19.36
C LEU A 39 0.20 9.10 -19.27
N GLY A 40 1.20 9.80 -19.81
CA GLY A 40 1.21 11.26 -19.86
C GLY A 40 0.01 11.83 -20.61
N ALA A 41 -0.31 11.29 -21.79
CA ALA A 41 -1.46 11.73 -22.57
C ALA A 41 -2.79 11.47 -21.85
N VAL A 42 -2.93 10.32 -21.17
CA VAL A 42 -4.13 9.99 -20.42
C VAL A 42 -4.29 10.89 -19.19
N ILE A 43 -3.21 11.15 -18.43
CA ILE A 43 -3.26 12.05 -17.28
C ILE A 43 -3.53 13.50 -17.72
N GLU A 44 -2.90 13.97 -18.79
CA GLU A 44 -3.19 15.30 -19.35
C GLU A 44 -4.66 15.41 -19.78
N ALA A 45 -5.22 14.36 -20.40
CA ALA A 45 -6.62 14.33 -20.79
C ALA A 45 -7.58 14.31 -19.59
N SER A 46 -7.21 13.77 -18.43
CA SER A 46 -8.07 13.89 -17.24
C SER A 46 -8.13 15.31 -16.71
N GLY A 47 -7.17 16.17 -17.08
CA GLY A 47 -7.06 17.54 -16.59
C GLY A 47 -6.71 17.61 -15.10
N ALA A 48 -6.11 16.54 -14.57
CA ALA A 48 -5.75 16.44 -13.16
C ALA A 48 -4.40 17.10 -12.88
N ASP A 49 -4.37 18.00 -11.92
CA ASP A 49 -3.13 18.63 -11.43
C ASP A 49 -2.37 17.71 -10.46
N THR A 50 -3.07 16.79 -9.81
CA THR A 50 -2.53 15.79 -8.88
C THR A 50 -3.28 14.46 -9.02
N LEU A 51 -2.64 13.38 -8.58
CA LEU A 51 -3.25 12.06 -8.42
C LEU A 51 -3.11 11.59 -6.98
N GLU A 52 -4.17 11.04 -6.42
CA GLU A 52 -4.15 10.44 -5.09
C GLU A 52 -3.62 9.02 -5.15
N VAL A 53 -2.71 8.68 -4.23
CA VAL A 53 -2.20 7.33 -3.99
C VAL A 53 -3.17 6.58 -3.08
N GLY A 54 -3.68 5.44 -3.54
CA GLY A 54 -4.54 4.55 -2.76
C GLY A 54 -4.10 3.09 -2.87
N GLU A 55 -4.58 2.25 -1.96
CA GLU A 55 -4.25 0.81 -1.92
C GLU A 55 -2.74 0.52 -2.03
N LEU A 56 -1.93 1.39 -1.43
CA LEU A 56 -0.48 1.26 -1.43
C LEU A 56 -0.07 -0.06 -0.78
N PHE A 57 0.71 -0.85 -1.49
CA PHE A 57 1.28 -2.13 -1.09
C PHE A 57 2.80 -2.09 -1.18
N VAL A 58 3.44 -2.41 -0.06
CA VAL A 58 4.88 -2.31 0.14
C VAL A 58 5.38 -3.65 0.66
N GLY A 59 5.78 -4.51 -0.29
CA GLY A 59 6.34 -5.83 0.01
C GLY A 59 7.83 -5.81 0.40
N GLN A 60 8.55 -4.77 -0.02
CA GLN A 60 9.97 -4.57 0.24
C GLN A 60 10.21 -3.14 0.75
N PRO A 61 11.32 -2.88 1.48
CA PRO A 61 11.64 -1.54 1.94
C PRO A 61 11.63 -0.52 0.79
N LEU A 62 10.97 0.62 1.01
CA LEU A 62 10.96 1.67 0.00
C LEU A 62 12.34 2.31 -0.13
N PRO A 63 12.75 2.67 -1.35
CA PRO A 63 13.90 3.54 -1.55
C PRO A 63 13.62 4.93 -0.95
N ASP A 64 14.67 5.67 -0.61
CA ASP A 64 14.57 6.94 0.12
C ASP A 64 13.68 7.96 -0.60
N GLU A 65 13.70 7.98 -1.93
CA GLU A 65 12.89 8.87 -2.77
C GLU A 65 11.39 8.62 -2.61
N LEU A 66 10.99 7.40 -2.24
CA LEU A 66 9.59 7.00 -2.03
C LEU A 66 9.23 6.89 -0.54
N SER A 67 10.15 7.19 0.37
CA SER A 67 9.96 7.01 1.83
C SER A 67 8.76 7.79 2.41
N ALA A 68 8.32 8.85 1.72
CA ALA A 68 7.17 9.67 2.06
C ALA A 68 5.83 9.16 1.50
N LEU A 69 5.82 8.12 0.65
CA LEU A 69 4.62 7.63 -0.03
C LEU A 69 3.63 7.04 0.99
N ARG A 70 2.36 7.48 0.94
CA ARG A 70 1.31 7.09 1.88
C ARG A 70 -0.03 7.01 1.16
N ASN A 71 -0.95 6.19 1.65
CA ASN A 71 -2.35 6.27 1.18
C ASN A 71 -2.92 7.67 1.46
N GLY A 72 -3.66 8.23 0.50
CA GLY A 72 -4.19 9.59 0.53
C GLY A 72 -3.15 10.68 0.23
N LEU A 73 -1.92 10.34 -0.17
CA LEU A 73 -0.95 11.33 -0.64
C LEU A 73 -1.29 11.75 -2.07
N GLU A 74 -1.34 13.06 -2.31
CA GLU A 74 -1.42 13.61 -3.66
C GLU A 74 -0.02 13.78 -4.25
N ILE A 75 0.19 13.23 -5.45
CA ILE A 75 1.45 13.30 -6.19
C ILE A 75 1.25 14.00 -7.54
N SER A 76 2.33 14.53 -8.10
CA SER A 76 2.29 15.19 -9.41
C SER A 76 2.08 14.18 -10.55
N PRO A 77 1.57 14.63 -11.72
CA PRO A 77 1.48 13.81 -12.93
C PRO A 77 2.78 13.09 -13.30
N ARG A 78 3.92 13.75 -13.11
CA ARG A 78 5.23 13.17 -13.41
C ARG A 78 5.55 12.01 -12.47
N GLU A 79 5.37 12.19 -11.17
CA GLU A 79 5.59 11.14 -10.18
C GLU A 79 4.64 9.96 -10.40
N ALA A 80 3.38 10.22 -10.76
CA ALA A 80 2.42 9.19 -11.12
C ALA A 80 2.87 8.34 -12.31
N VAL A 81 3.41 8.97 -13.37
CA VAL A 81 3.97 8.25 -14.52
C VAL A 81 5.17 7.40 -14.11
N ASP A 82 6.12 7.97 -13.37
CA ASP A 82 7.33 7.26 -12.94
C ASP A 82 6.99 6.07 -12.03
N LEU A 83 6.01 6.24 -11.13
CA LEU A 83 5.52 5.17 -10.26
C LEU A 83 4.81 4.08 -11.05
N ALA A 84 3.93 4.42 -12.00
CA ALA A 84 3.24 3.43 -12.84
C ALA A 84 4.19 2.62 -13.72
N VAL A 85 5.23 3.26 -14.27
CA VAL A 85 6.29 2.54 -15.01
C VAL A 85 7.11 1.65 -14.07
N GLY A 86 7.39 2.09 -12.85
CA GLY A 86 8.04 1.28 -11.81
C GLY A 86 7.22 0.05 -11.42
N MET A 87 5.90 0.21 -11.28
CA MET A 87 4.97 -0.89 -11.05
C MET A 87 4.97 -1.89 -12.22
N ALA A 88 4.91 -1.41 -13.47
CA ALA A 88 4.98 -2.26 -14.65
C ALA A 88 6.32 -3.03 -14.73
N ALA A 89 7.42 -2.43 -14.25
CA ALA A 89 8.72 -3.10 -14.18
C ALA A 89 8.79 -4.22 -13.14
N GLY A 90 7.75 -4.43 -12.34
CA GLY A 90 7.77 -5.40 -11.24
C GLY A 90 8.53 -4.92 -10.00
N ARG A 91 8.92 -3.64 -9.95
CA ARG A 91 9.79 -3.11 -8.89
C ARG A 91 9.06 -2.58 -7.66
N GLY A 92 7.73 -2.46 -7.72
CA GLY A 92 6.93 -1.87 -6.64
C GLY A 92 7.42 -0.46 -6.22
N PRO A 93 6.82 0.14 -5.18
CA PRO A 93 5.60 -0.33 -4.52
C PRO A 93 4.42 -0.33 -5.50
N TYR A 94 3.40 -1.13 -5.19
CA TYR A 94 2.19 -1.20 -6.01
C TYR A 94 1.12 -0.34 -5.38
N CYS A 95 0.37 0.41 -6.18
CA CYS A 95 -0.71 1.25 -5.70
C CYS A 95 -1.71 1.51 -6.81
N ARG A 96 -2.89 1.96 -6.40
CA ARG A 96 -3.83 2.63 -7.27
C ARG A 96 -3.52 4.13 -7.30
N LEU A 97 -3.57 4.73 -8.48
CA LEU A 97 -3.53 6.18 -8.65
C LEU A 97 -4.87 6.67 -9.18
N THR A 98 -5.47 7.66 -8.55
CA THR A 98 -6.79 8.17 -8.93
C THR A 98 -6.81 9.68 -9.10
N SER A 99 -7.51 10.15 -10.13
CA SER A 99 -7.83 11.57 -10.27
C SER A 99 -9.33 11.79 -10.43
N THR A 100 -9.91 12.65 -9.59
CA THR A 100 -11.18 13.38 -9.82
C THR A 100 -12.33 12.55 -10.42
N ASP A 101 -12.52 11.31 -9.96
CA ASP A 101 -13.48 10.30 -10.48
C ASP A 101 -13.40 10.00 -12.01
N GLN A 102 -12.40 10.52 -12.72
CA GLN A 102 -12.29 10.41 -14.17
C GLN A 102 -11.32 9.34 -14.63
N LEU A 103 -10.23 9.14 -13.88
CA LEU A 103 -9.14 8.26 -14.21
C LEU A 103 -8.69 7.49 -12.97
N ARG A 104 -8.43 6.20 -13.19
CA ARG A 104 -7.81 5.30 -12.24
C ARG A 104 -6.75 4.49 -12.98
N ILE A 105 -5.54 4.46 -12.42
CA ILE A 105 -4.38 3.73 -12.93
C ILE A 105 -4.05 2.64 -11.93
N GLU A 106 -3.99 1.39 -12.40
CA GLU A 106 -3.71 0.21 -11.59
C GLU A 106 -2.65 -0.65 -12.30
N SER A 107 -1.74 -1.24 -11.54
CA SER A 107 -0.78 -2.20 -12.10
C SER A 107 -1.47 -3.52 -12.45
N GLY A 108 -1.16 -4.04 -13.62
CA GLY A 108 -1.49 -5.40 -14.03
C GLY A 108 -0.32 -6.36 -13.86
N TRP A 109 -0.51 -7.58 -14.34
CA TRP A 109 0.54 -8.60 -14.40
C TRP A 109 1.38 -8.43 -15.67
N ASN A 110 2.61 -8.96 -15.66
CA ASN A 110 3.48 -9.06 -16.85
C ASN A 110 3.70 -7.73 -17.58
N GLY A 111 3.92 -6.67 -16.80
CA GLY A 111 4.16 -5.33 -17.31
C GLY A 111 2.91 -4.58 -17.77
N PHE A 112 1.71 -5.13 -17.64
CA PHE A 112 0.51 -4.38 -17.99
C PHE A 112 0.19 -3.27 -16.98
N VAL A 113 -0.42 -2.20 -17.47
CA VAL A 113 -1.03 -1.13 -16.69
C VAL A 113 -2.47 -0.95 -17.15
N HIS A 114 -3.40 -0.91 -16.20
CA HIS A 114 -4.82 -0.77 -16.44
C HIS A 114 -5.24 0.68 -16.21
N LEU A 115 -5.83 1.29 -17.23
CA LEU A 115 -6.35 2.65 -17.22
C LEU A 115 -7.86 2.59 -17.26
N LEU A 116 -8.50 2.82 -16.13
CA LEU A 116 -9.95 2.84 -16.02
C LEU A 116 -10.42 4.29 -16.06
N MET A 117 -11.29 4.58 -17.00
CA MET A 117 -11.73 5.95 -17.27
C MET A 117 -13.20 6.03 -17.63
N THR A 118 -13.76 7.23 -17.58
CA THR A 118 -15.12 7.48 -18.07
C THR A 118 -15.21 7.27 -19.58
N PRO A 119 -16.37 6.89 -20.14
CA PRO A 119 -16.55 6.73 -21.58
C PRO A 119 -16.21 7.99 -22.40
N GLU A 120 -16.47 9.17 -21.86
CA GLU A 120 -16.11 10.45 -22.50
C GLU A 120 -14.59 10.62 -22.63
N MET A 121 -13.86 10.28 -21.57
CA MET A 121 -12.40 10.32 -21.59
C MET A 121 -11.82 9.27 -22.54
N ALA A 122 -12.37 8.05 -22.55
CA ALA A 122 -11.99 7.02 -23.51
C ALA A 122 -12.19 7.47 -24.97
N GLY A 123 -13.28 8.19 -25.25
CA GLY A 123 -13.54 8.77 -26.57
C GLY A 123 -12.45 9.74 -27.03
N ARG A 124 -11.88 10.55 -26.12
CA ARG A 124 -10.76 11.46 -26.42
C ARG A 124 -9.47 10.71 -26.76
N MET A 125 -9.34 9.48 -26.26
CA MET A 125 -8.16 8.63 -26.40
C MET A 125 -8.26 7.63 -27.57
N ALA A 126 -9.34 7.64 -28.35
CA ALA A 126 -9.59 6.68 -29.44
C ALA A 126 -8.52 6.66 -30.55
N GLY A 127 -7.65 7.67 -30.63
CA GLY A 127 -6.54 7.76 -31.58
C GLY A 127 -5.17 7.33 -31.02
N LEU A 128 -5.10 6.90 -29.76
CA LEU A 128 -3.86 6.41 -29.18
C LEU A 128 -3.36 5.17 -29.94
N HIS A 129 -2.08 5.19 -30.26
CA HIS A 129 -1.35 4.11 -30.89
C HIS A 129 0.07 4.13 -30.35
N GLY A 130 0.73 2.97 -30.38
CA GLY A 130 2.16 2.84 -30.15
C GLY A 130 2.68 1.63 -30.90
N ASP A 131 3.98 1.60 -31.14
CA ASP A 131 4.65 0.55 -31.91
C ASP A 131 5.11 -0.60 -31.01
N ASP A 132 5.50 -0.31 -29.77
CA ASP A 132 5.99 -1.25 -28.76
C ASP A 132 4.94 -1.57 -27.67
N VAL A 133 3.88 -0.78 -27.56
CA VAL A 133 2.74 -1.05 -26.66
C VAL A 133 1.55 -1.73 -27.35
N SER A 134 0.95 -2.71 -26.69
CA SER A 134 -0.39 -3.21 -27.00
C SER A 134 -1.42 -2.36 -26.25
N LEU A 135 -2.45 -1.91 -26.96
CA LEU A 135 -3.56 -1.14 -26.42
C LEU A 135 -4.84 -1.95 -26.56
N GLU A 136 -5.35 -2.46 -25.43
CA GLU A 136 -6.55 -3.30 -25.40
C GLU A 136 -7.70 -2.58 -24.71
N TRP A 137 -8.71 -2.22 -25.50
CA TRP A 137 -9.92 -1.54 -25.01
C TRP A 137 -10.97 -2.55 -24.56
N ARG A 138 -11.50 -2.38 -23.36
CA ARG A 138 -12.56 -3.21 -22.78
C ARG A 138 -13.62 -2.34 -22.14
N THR A 139 -14.88 -2.75 -22.28
CA THR A 139 -15.97 -2.16 -21.50
C THR A 139 -16.16 -3.02 -20.26
N ALA A 140 -15.95 -2.45 -19.08
CA ALA A 140 -16.10 -3.15 -17.82
C ALA A 140 -17.23 -2.52 -16.99
N ALA A 141 -18.02 -3.36 -16.32
CA ALA A 141 -18.71 -2.89 -15.13
C ALA A 141 -17.67 -2.87 -14.00
N PRO A 142 -17.59 -1.82 -13.18
CA PRO A 142 -16.69 -1.84 -12.02
C PRO A 142 -17.01 -3.09 -11.19
N GLU A 143 -16.00 -3.91 -10.91
CA GLU A 143 -16.14 -4.94 -9.89
C GLU A 143 -16.49 -4.24 -8.58
N PRO A 144 -17.45 -4.77 -7.79
CA PRO A 144 -17.70 -4.23 -6.47
C PRO A 144 -16.44 -4.48 -5.63
N ALA A 145 -15.63 -3.45 -5.43
CA ALA A 145 -14.56 -3.50 -4.45
C ALA A 145 -15.18 -3.83 -3.09
N ALA A 146 -14.62 -4.82 -2.40
CA ALA A 146 -14.95 -5.02 -0.99
C ALA A 146 -14.43 -3.81 -0.23
N GLU A 147 -15.31 -2.84 0.05
CA GLU A 147 -14.96 -1.66 0.81
C GLU A 147 -14.55 -2.11 2.22
N SER A 148 -13.27 -1.93 2.56
CA SER A 148 -12.84 -2.07 3.95
C SER A 148 -13.55 -1.02 4.80
N PRO A 149 -13.98 -1.35 6.02
CA PRO A 149 -14.65 -0.38 6.89
C PRO A 149 -13.74 0.83 7.10
N ILE A 150 -14.26 2.02 6.78
CA ILE A 150 -13.55 3.28 6.94
C ILE A 150 -13.35 3.54 8.43
N VAL A 151 -12.10 3.81 8.83
CA VAL A 151 -11.78 4.29 10.19
C VAL A 151 -11.75 5.80 10.14
N ASP A 152 -12.69 6.44 10.82
CA ASP A 152 -12.88 7.90 10.86
C ASP A 152 -12.35 8.54 12.15
N ARG A 153 -12.11 7.74 13.19
CA ARG A 153 -11.60 8.23 14.48
C ARG A 153 -10.20 8.84 14.32
N PRO A 154 -9.97 10.10 14.70
CA PRO A 154 -8.64 10.71 14.68
C PRO A 154 -7.78 10.24 15.87
N ALA A 155 -6.46 10.20 15.66
CA ALA A 155 -5.46 9.95 16.70
C ALA A 155 -5.13 11.26 17.46
N ASP A 156 -6.15 11.87 18.04
CA ASP A 156 -6.07 13.16 18.74
C ASP A 156 -5.61 13.03 20.21
N ALA A 157 -5.65 14.15 20.95
CA ALA A 157 -5.26 14.19 22.35
C ALA A 157 -6.07 13.23 23.24
N GLU A 158 -7.35 12.99 22.92
CA GLU A 158 -8.21 12.06 23.65
C GLU A 158 -7.79 10.62 23.37
N PHE A 159 -7.56 10.27 22.10
CA PHE A 159 -6.99 8.98 21.72
C PHE A 159 -5.69 8.69 22.48
N TRP A 160 -4.73 9.63 22.48
CA TRP A 160 -3.46 9.45 23.17
C TRP A 160 -3.59 9.40 24.70
N ALA A 161 -4.58 10.08 25.28
CA ALA A 161 -4.88 9.95 26.71
C ALA A 161 -5.41 8.55 27.06
N ALA A 162 -6.25 7.98 26.21
CA ALA A 162 -6.73 6.60 26.35
C ALA A 162 -5.57 5.60 26.22
N VAL A 163 -4.68 5.78 25.23
CA VAL A 163 -3.47 4.96 25.06
C VAL A 163 -2.61 5.00 26.33
N ARG A 164 -2.31 6.20 26.86
CA ARG A 164 -1.55 6.35 28.11
C ARG A 164 -2.17 5.59 29.29
N THR A 165 -3.49 5.59 29.39
CA THR A 165 -4.18 4.88 30.47
C THR A 165 -4.04 3.37 30.35
N ALA A 166 -4.05 2.83 29.12
CA ALA A 166 -3.87 1.40 28.87
C ALA A 166 -2.44 0.89 29.13
N THR A 167 -1.43 1.78 29.15
CA THR A 167 -0.01 1.41 29.36
C THR A 167 0.33 0.88 30.75
N THR A 168 -0.64 0.75 31.66
CA THR A 168 -0.45 -0.01 32.91
C THR A 168 -0.14 -1.48 32.63
N GLU A 169 -0.63 -2.00 31.50
CA GLU A 169 -0.30 -3.31 30.96
C GLU A 169 0.58 -3.17 29.70
N LEU A 170 1.09 -4.30 29.18
CA LEU A 170 1.84 -4.29 27.94
C LEU A 170 0.98 -3.73 26.80
N THR A 171 1.39 -2.60 26.23
CA THR A 171 0.69 -1.96 25.11
C THR A 171 1.58 -1.93 23.88
N LEU A 172 1.09 -2.50 22.79
CA LEU A 172 1.71 -2.44 21.48
C LEU A 172 0.91 -1.49 20.58
N LEU A 173 1.61 -0.75 19.73
CA LEU A 173 1.02 0.14 18.75
C LEU A 173 1.61 -0.17 17.37
N CYS A 174 0.74 -0.47 16.42
CA CYS A 174 1.09 -0.65 15.02
C CYS A 174 0.74 0.64 14.27
N GLU A 175 1.74 1.29 13.69
CA GLU A 175 1.58 2.34 12.69
C GLU A 175 1.54 1.70 11.31
N ARG A 176 0.38 1.63 10.67
CA ARG A 176 0.22 1.09 9.32
C ARG A 176 -0.01 2.20 8.33
N TRP A 177 0.88 2.31 7.36
CA TRP A 177 0.83 3.35 6.33
C TRP A 177 0.65 2.81 4.90
N ALA A 178 0.86 1.51 4.73
CA ALA A 178 0.60 0.75 3.51
C ALA A 178 0.21 -0.70 3.87
N TYR A 179 -0.31 -1.44 2.89
CA TYR A 179 -0.40 -2.90 2.92
C TYR A 179 0.98 -3.53 2.66
N GLY A 180 1.10 -4.84 2.90
CA GLY A 180 2.34 -5.59 2.70
C GLY A 180 3.26 -5.57 3.92
N ALA A 181 4.24 -6.48 3.93
CA ALA A 181 5.09 -6.77 5.09
C ALA A 181 5.96 -5.59 5.56
N CYS A 182 6.25 -4.63 4.67
CA CYS A 182 7.05 -3.44 4.96
C CYS A 182 6.21 -2.16 5.11
N GLY A 183 4.87 -2.28 5.08
CA GLY A 183 3.93 -1.15 5.12
C GLY A 183 3.53 -0.67 6.51
N TYR A 184 4.21 -1.13 7.56
CA TYR A 184 3.89 -0.78 8.94
C TYR A 184 5.13 -0.72 9.84
N ARG A 185 4.96 -0.20 11.05
CA ARG A 185 5.96 -0.15 12.11
C ARG A 185 5.30 -0.52 13.43
N TRP A 186 6.05 -1.13 14.33
CA TRP A 186 5.56 -1.55 15.63
C TRP A 186 6.30 -0.84 16.75
N PHE A 187 5.55 -0.45 17.77
CA PHE A 187 6.07 0.21 18.96
C PHE A 187 5.57 -0.49 20.22
N ARG A 188 6.43 -0.61 21.23
CA ARG A 188 5.99 -0.79 22.61
C ARG A 188 5.77 0.59 23.23
N VAL A 189 4.54 0.82 23.67
CA VAL A 189 4.12 2.07 24.30
C VAL A 189 4.04 1.89 25.81
N THR A 190 4.57 2.87 26.53
CA THR A 190 4.61 2.98 27.98
C THR A 190 4.15 4.39 28.37
N SER A 191 3.82 4.59 29.65
CA SER A 191 3.48 5.92 30.17
C SER A 191 4.62 6.93 29.96
N GLU A 192 5.87 6.47 29.99
CA GLU A 192 7.09 7.29 29.90
C GLU A 192 7.43 7.72 28.46
N ASN A 193 7.15 6.88 27.45
CA ASN A 193 7.52 7.15 26.05
C ASN A 193 6.32 7.46 25.13
N SER A 194 5.09 7.48 25.65
CA SER A 194 3.89 7.71 24.84
C SER A 194 3.90 9.02 24.03
N ALA A 195 4.46 10.09 24.59
CA ALA A 195 4.59 11.37 23.90
C ALA A 195 5.59 11.29 22.73
N GLU A 196 6.73 10.62 22.93
CA GLU A 196 7.74 10.41 21.89
C GLU A 196 7.18 9.55 20.75
N VAL A 197 6.43 8.48 21.07
CA VAL A 197 5.75 7.66 20.06
C VAL A 197 4.71 8.47 19.29
N ALA A 198 3.95 9.33 19.97
CA ALA A 198 2.97 10.20 19.33
C ALA A 198 3.60 11.20 18.35
N GLU A 199 4.81 11.69 18.64
CA GLU A 199 5.60 12.55 17.74
C GLU A 199 6.25 11.77 16.59
N ALA A 200 6.52 10.48 16.78
CA ALA A 200 7.20 9.63 15.79
C ALA A 200 6.27 9.05 14.70
N VAL A 201 4.96 8.93 14.97
CA VAL A 201 3.99 8.45 13.97
C VAL A 201 3.70 9.53 12.94
N ARG A 202 3.49 9.11 11.69
CA ARG A 202 3.35 10.02 10.56
C ARG A 202 1.89 10.25 10.18
N PRO A 203 1.56 11.45 9.67
CA PRO A 203 0.24 11.74 9.08
C PRO A 203 -0.22 10.69 8.08
N ARG A 204 -1.55 10.52 7.97
CA ARG A 204 -2.23 9.55 7.10
C ARG A 204 -2.01 8.08 7.46
N SER A 205 -1.29 7.79 8.54
CA SER A 205 -1.11 6.41 9.02
C SER A 205 -2.33 5.96 9.83
N LEU A 206 -2.70 4.69 9.68
CA LEU A 206 -3.65 4.03 10.56
C LEU A 206 -2.90 3.48 11.78
N LEU A 207 -3.27 3.93 12.97
CA LEU A 207 -2.81 3.38 14.24
C LEU A 207 -3.74 2.24 14.67
N CYS A 208 -3.16 1.11 15.05
CA CYS A 208 -3.85 0.01 15.70
C CYS A 208 -3.20 -0.25 17.06
N VAL A 209 -3.99 -0.19 18.14
CA VAL A 209 -3.50 -0.38 19.51
C VAL A 209 -3.91 -1.75 19.99
N VAL A 210 -2.96 -2.48 20.58
CA VAL A 210 -3.19 -3.78 21.20
C VAL A 210 -2.76 -3.70 22.65
N SER A 211 -3.74 -3.71 23.56
CA SER A 211 -3.54 -3.66 25.00
C SER A 211 -3.59 -5.06 25.61
N ASP A 212 -2.64 -5.38 26.48
CA ASP A 212 -2.49 -6.67 27.16
C ASP A 212 -2.55 -7.89 26.22
N PRO A 213 -1.75 -7.94 25.14
CA PRO A 213 -1.76 -9.08 24.24
C PRO A 213 -1.13 -10.32 24.87
N GLU A 214 -1.69 -11.49 24.54
CA GLU A 214 -1.04 -12.77 24.79
C GLU A 214 0.09 -12.97 23.77
N LEU A 215 1.33 -12.70 24.19
CA LEU A 215 2.53 -12.87 23.38
C LEU A 215 3.24 -14.16 23.75
N ARG A 216 2.82 -15.27 23.13
CA ARG A 216 3.48 -16.56 23.28
C ARG A 216 3.77 -17.16 21.91
N LEU A 217 4.84 -17.93 21.80
CA LEU A 217 5.02 -18.80 20.65
C LEU A 217 3.90 -19.85 20.68
N ASP A 218 3.12 -19.88 19.61
CA ASP A 218 1.94 -20.73 19.53
C ASP A 218 1.90 -21.41 18.16
N ALA A 219 1.95 -22.74 18.15
CA ALA A 219 1.89 -23.50 16.91
C ALA A 219 0.52 -23.37 16.23
N ASP A 220 -0.53 -23.05 16.99
CA ASP A 220 -1.89 -22.88 16.45
C ASP A 220 -2.01 -21.59 15.62
N LEU A 221 -1.03 -20.67 15.70
CA LEU A 221 -0.97 -19.46 14.88
C LEU A 221 -0.23 -19.65 13.55
N LEU A 222 0.40 -20.81 13.32
CA LEU A 222 1.21 -21.04 12.12
C LEU A 222 0.38 -21.06 10.82
N ASP A 223 -0.92 -21.33 10.90
CA ASP A 223 -1.85 -21.33 9.77
C ASP A 223 -2.63 -20.00 9.63
N GLU A 224 -2.24 -18.97 10.38
CA GLU A 224 -2.94 -17.69 10.49
C GLU A 224 -2.02 -16.51 10.14
N ASP A 225 -2.58 -15.33 9.90
CA ASP A 225 -1.79 -14.10 9.78
C ASP A 225 -1.29 -13.67 11.17
N PHE A 226 0.03 -13.54 11.33
CA PHE A 226 0.63 -13.08 12.57
C PHE A 226 1.88 -12.22 12.35
N THR A 227 2.24 -11.48 13.39
CA THR A 227 3.48 -10.72 13.49
C THR A 227 4.34 -11.29 14.62
N ALA A 228 5.62 -11.56 14.34
CA ALA A 228 6.58 -12.00 15.34
C ALA A 228 7.52 -10.87 15.77
N PHE A 229 7.96 -10.87 17.03
CA PHE A 229 8.84 -9.84 17.60
C PHE A 229 10.10 -10.44 18.25
N LYS A 230 11.23 -9.74 18.11
CA LYS A 230 12.46 -10.11 18.82
C LYS A 230 12.41 -9.63 20.26
N GLY A 231 12.71 -10.51 21.20
CA GLY A 231 12.83 -10.18 22.61
C GLY A 231 14.21 -9.63 22.99
N PRO A 232 14.32 -8.86 24.08
CA PRO A 232 13.21 -8.33 24.90
C PRO A 232 12.46 -7.18 24.19
N LEU A 233 11.16 -7.03 24.45
CA LEU A 233 10.36 -5.92 23.92
C LEU A 233 10.69 -4.63 24.67
N THR A 234 11.69 -3.87 24.22
CA THR A 234 12.05 -2.58 24.85
C THR A 234 11.05 -1.49 24.48
N PRO A 235 10.82 -0.47 25.34
CA PRO A 235 10.01 0.69 24.97
C PRO A 235 10.53 1.35 23.68
N GLY A 236 9.63 1.76 22.80
CA GLY A 236 9.97 2.36 21.50
C GLY A 236 9.72 1.42 20.33
N GLU A 237 10.37 1.69 19.20
CA GLU A 237 10.21 0.88 17.98
C GLU A 237 10.77 -0.53 18.16
N LEU A 238 10.02 -1.53 17.69
CA LEU A 238 10.30 -2.95 17.87
C LEU A 238 10.86 -3.56 16.59
N THR A 239 11.78 -4.52 16.74
CA THR A 239 12.18 -5.39 15.64
C THR A 239 11.14 -6.51 15.47
N TYR A 240 10.55 -6.59 14.28
CA TYR A 240 9.45 -7.52 13.99
C TYR A 240 9.62 -8.19 12.62
N ARG A 241 8.82 -9.22 12.34
CA ARG A 241 8.59 -9.78 11.02
C ARG A 241 7.12 -10.15 10.84
N SER A 242 6.57 -9.84 9.67
CA SER A 242 5.24 -10.24 9.21
C SER A 242 5.25 -11.66 8.65
N TYR A 243 4.21 -12.45 8.95
CA TYR A 243 3.97 -13.75 8.35
C TYR A 243 2.54 -13.80 7.78
N PRO A 244 2.29 -13.14 6.64
CA PRO A 244 1.00 -13.22 5.95
C PRO A 244 0.84 -14.62 5.36
N GLY A 245 -0.26 -15.29 5.68
CA GLY A 245 -0.51 -16.69 5.35
C GLY A 245 0.24 -17.69 6.24
N GLY A 246 0.87 -17.23 7.32
CA GLY A 246 1.49 -18.10 8.32
C GLY A 246 2.97 -18.44 8.09
N ALA A 247 3.43 -19.50 8.74
CA ALA A 247 4.80 -20.01 8.67
C ALA A 247 4.82 -21.54 8.74
N ASP A 248 5.82 -22.18 8.13
CA ASP A 248 5.86 -23.65 8.03
C ASP A 248 6.13 -24.33 9.39
N SER A 249 6.82 -23.63 10.30
CA SER A 249 7.14 -24.15 11.63
C SER A 249 7.54 -23.04 12.61
N LEU A 250 7.48 -23.35 13.91
CA LEU A 250 8.05 -22.46 14.93
C LEU A 250 9.57 -22.28 14.78
N ALA A 251 10.28 -23.28 14.23
CA ALA A 251 11.73 -23.20 14.05
C ALA A 251 12.14 -22.05 13.12
N GLU A 252 11.39 -21.85 12.03
CA GLU A 252 11.57 -20.74 11.09
C GLU A 252 11.54 -19.37 11.81
N ILE A 253 10.67 -19.24 12.81
CA ILE A 253 10.50 -18.02 13.61
C ILE A 253 11.63 -17.89 14.63
N THR A 254 11.92 -18.98 15.37
CA THR A 254 12.87 -18.94 16.48
C THR A 254 14.33 -18.91 16.05
N ASP A 255 14.67 -19.51 14.90
CA ASP A 255 16.05 -19.55 14.39
C ASP A 255 16.56 -18.14 14.05
N ASP A 256 15.64 -17.23 13.68
CA ASP A 256 15.94 -15.81 13.46
C ASP A 256 15.87 -14.95 14.73
N GLY A 257 15.65 -15.58 15.89
CA GLY A 257 15.65 -14.94 17.21
C GLY A 257 14.36 -14.22 17.58
N PHE A 258 13.24 -14.52 16.91
CA PHE A 258 11.92 -14.03 17.32
C PHE A 258 11.36 -14.91 18.45
N THR A 259 10.86 -14.28 19.51
CA THR A 259 10.46 -14.98 20.75
C THR A 259 9.00 -14.72 21.14
N PHE A 260 8.31 -13.86 20.40
CA PHE A 260 6.92 -13.47 20.64
C PHE A 260 6.15 -13.52 19.32
N MET A 261 4.89 -13.92 19.38
CA MET A 261 3.95 -13.89 18.24
C MET A 261 2.69 -13.15 18.67
N LEU A 262 2.08 -12.44 17.72
CA LEU A 262 0.81 -11.75 17.88
C LEU A 262 -0.05 -12.03 16.64
N LYS A 263 -1.24 -12.59 16.84
CA LYS A 263 -2.22 -12.77 15.76
C LYS A 263 -2.67 -11.40 15.23
N ASP A 264 -2.72 -11.22 13.91
CA ASP A 264 -3.01 -9.92 13.31
C ASP A 264 -4.44 -9.43 13.59
N SER A 265 -5.39 -10.33 13.84
CA SER A 265 -6.77 -9.99 14.26
C SER A 265 -6.83 -9.21 15.58
N ALA A 266 -5.77 -9.24 16.40
CA ALA A 266 -5.68 -8.42 17.60
C ALA A 266 -5.71 -6.90 17.31
N MET A 267 -5.36 -6.50 16.08
CA MET A 267 -5.33 -5.09 15.64
C MET A 267 -6.71 -4.51 15.28
N GLU A 268 -7.79 -5.29 15.37
CA GLU A 268 -9.10 -4.89 14.82
C GLU A 268 -9.89 -3.92 15.68
N ASN A 269 -9.71 -3.96 17.00
CA ASN A 269 -10.66 -3.37 17.93
C ASN A 269 -10.39 -1.90 18.30
N TRP A 270 -9.14 -1.45 18.23
CA TRP A 270 -8.77 -0.10 18.64
C TRP A 270 -7.93 0.56 17.55
N ARG A 271 -8.60 1.38 16.73
CA ARG A 271 -8.02 2.02 15.56
C ARG A 271 -8.25 3.53 15.56
N ALA A 272 -7.29 4.27 15.00
CA ALA A 272 -7.41 5.70 14.73
C ALA A 272 -6.51 6.11 13.58
N VAL A 273 -6.83 7.21 12.88
CA VAL A 273 -6.01 7.75 11.79
C VAL A 273 -5.22 8.96 12.30
N VAL A 274 -3.92 9.01 11.99
CA VAL A 274 -3.10 10.18 12.28
C VAL A 274 -3.52 11.32 11.34
N PRO A 275 -4.04 12.44 11.86
CA PRO A 275 -4.46 13.55 11.02
C PRO A 275 -3.27 14.19 10.32
N ASP A 276 -3.54 14.91 9.24
CA ASP A 276 -2.58 15.84 8.67
C ASP A 276 -2.23 16.94 9.68
N SER A 277 -0.98 17.41 9.61
CA SER A 277 -0.57 18.60 10.34
C SER A 277 -1.18 19.81 9.65
N ASP A 278 -2.03 20.55 10.36
CA ASP A 278 -2.57 21.85 9.92
C ASP A 278 -1.45 22.89 9.68
#